data_AF-A0A519GVD2-F1
#
_entry.id   AF-A0A519GVD2-F1
#
_cell.length_a   1.000
_cell.length_b   1.000
_cell.length_c   1.000
_cell.angle_alpha   90.00
_cell.angle_beta   90.00
_cell.angle_gamma   90.00
#
_symmetry.space_group_name_H-M   'P 1'
#
loop_
_entity.id
_entity.type
_entity.pdbx_description
1 polymer ?
#
loop_
_entity_poly.entity_id
_entity_poly.type
_entity_poly.pdbx_seq_one_letter_code
_entity_poly.pdbx_strand_id
1 'polypeptide(L)'
;MVKRVVAETASRASARVLPSPGLDSAPVLDRMCSQFVLTLTVRHAGRFNLRRDFNGLLSFTGRHLVWPTRVLQRLRGYLGQRCAGNELWRGHDALSDEAFLDRFGQWSGPFSEATLFFYLDEYVKDAPKDMMALLATTCEHLDRQLKRESTLVEKNIAALGTLLQLNPAERAILLY
;
A
#
# COMPACT_ATOMS: atom_id res chain seq x y z
N MET A 1 -9.41 -41.18 13.64
CA MET A 1 -9.71 -40.24 12.54
C MET A 1 -9.64 -38.78 13.03
N VAL A 2 -8.54 -38.38 13.70
CA VAL A 2 -8.42 -37.07 14.41
C VAL A 2 -7.05 -36.41 14.20
N LYS A 3 -6.34 -36.73 13.11
CA LYS A 3 -5.02 -36.12 12.79
C LYS A 3 -5.02 -35.25 11.53
N ARG A 4 -6.17 -35.07 10.88
CA ARG A 4 -6.26 -34.35 9.59
C ARG A 4 -6.78 -32.91 9.67
N VAL A 5 -7.36 -32.50 10.79
CA VAL A 5 -8.01 -31.16 10.92
C VAL A 5 -7.02 -30.06 11.33
N VAL A 6 -5.89 -30.40 11.97
CA VAL A 6 -4.89 -29.39 12.40
C VAL A 6 -3.94 -28.99 11.25
N ALA A 7 -3.91 -29.74 10.15
CA ALA A 7 -3.06 -29.44 8.99
C ALA A 7 -3.72 -28.47 7.98
N GLU A 8 -5.03 -28.23 8.06
CA GLU A 8 -5.75 -27.32 7.15
C GLU A 8 -5.72 -25.85 7.58
N THR A 9 -5.26 -25.54 8.79
CA THR A 9 -4.96 -24.15 9.21
C THR A 9 -3.64 -23.62 8.63
N ALA A 10 -2.87 -24.48 7.94
CA ALA A 10 -1.74 -24.07 7.10
C ALA A 10 -2.17 -23.73 5.65
N SER A 11 -3.44 -23.39 5.46
CA SER A 11 -3.97 -22.79 4.23
C SER A 11 -3.32 -21.41 4.03
N ARG A 12 -2.33 -21.35 3.12
CA ARG A 12 -1.64 -20.14 2.60
C ARG A 12 -1.44 -19.08 3.67
N ALA A 13 -0.24 -19.00 4.25
CA ALA A 13 0.19 -17.81 4.98
C ALA A 13 -0.18 -16.58 4.15
N SER A 14 -1.30 -15.94 4.52
CA SER A 14 -1.65 -14.62 4.04
C SER A 14 -0.42 -13.81 4.36
N ALA A 15 0.39 -13.48 3.34
CA ALA A 15 1.57 -12.68 3.53
C ALA A 15 1.07 -11.46 4.31
N ARG A 16 1.47 -11.36 5.58
CA ARG A 16 0.99 -10.28 6.43
C ARG A 16 1.43 -9.00 5.74
N VAL A 17 0.45 -8.13 5.50
CA VAL A 17 0.66 -6.84 4.86
C VAL A 17 0.20 -5.77 5.83
N LEU A 18 0.93 -4.67 5.86
CA LEU A 18 0.64 -3.52 6.72
C LEU A 18 0.44 -2.30 5.82
N PRO A 19 -0.74 -1.66 5.83
CA PRO A 19 -0.94 -0.44 5.06
C PRO A 19 -0.13 0.72 5.67
N SER A 20 0.34 1.65 4.84
CA SER A 20 0.89 2.92 5.33
C SER A 20 -0.18 3.70 6.10
N PRO A 21 0.21 4.43 7.15
CA PRO A 21 -0.66 5.41 7.79
C PRO A 21 -1.28 6.37 6.77
N GLY A 22 -2.60 6.54 6.85
CA GLY A 22 -3.36 7.41 5.97
C GLY A 22 -3.93 6.74 4.71
N LEU A 23 -3.58 5.49 4.40
CA LEU A 23 -4.18 4.76 3.25
C LEU A 23 -5.69 4.65 3.38
N ASP A 24 -6.20 4.18 4.52
CA ASP A 24 -7.63 3.91 4.71
C ASP A 24 -8.48 5.19 4.74
N SER A 25 -7.89 6.31 5.16
CA SER A 25 -8.53 7.62 5.15
C SER A 25 -8.38 8.37 3.81
N ALA A 26 -7.63 7.83 2.85
CA ALA A 26 -7.36 8.52 1.60
C ALA A 26 -8.62 8.59 0.71
N PRO A 27 -8.85 9.71 0.00
CA PRO A 27 -9.94 9.81 -0.96
C PRO A 27 -9.92 8.67 -1.98
N VAL A 28 -11.09 8.18 -2.38
CA VAL A 28 -11.23 7.08 -3.35
C VAL A 28 -10.51 7.41 -4.66
N LEU A 29 -10.66 8.66 -5.14
CA LEU A 29 -10.04 9.11 -6.38
C LEU A 29 -8.50 9.08 -6.30
N ASP A 30 -7.91 9.49 -5.17
CA ASP A 30 -6.46 9.43 -4.94
C ASP A 30 -5.93 7.98 -4.99
N ARG A 31 -6.71 7.05 -4.42
CA ARG A 31 -6.42 5.61 -4.45
C ARG A 31 -6.59 5.02 -5.85
N MET A 32 -7.57 5.46 -6.62
CA MET A 32 -7.73 5.10 -8.05
C MET A 32 -6.55 5.58 -8.89
N CYS A 33 -6.11 6.83 -8.72
CA CYS A 33 -4.94 7.37 -9.41
C CYS A 33 -3.68 6.56 -9.11
N SER A 34 -3.47 6.23 -7.83
CA SER A 34 -2.33 5.41 -7.41
C SER A 34 -2.41 4.01 -8.01
N GLN A 35 -3.59 3.39 -8.02
CA GLN A 35 -3.77 2.08 -8.60
C GLN A 35 -3.53 2.07 -10.12
N PHE A 36 -3.98 3.11 -10.82
CA PHE A 36 -3.73 3.25 -12.25
C PHE A 36 -2.23 3.33 -12.54
N VAL A 37 -1.51 4.22 -11.87
CA VAL A 37 -0.05 4.40 -12.06
C VAL A 37 0.70 3.10 -11.70
N LEU A 38 0.37 2.48 -10.56
CA LEU A 38 1.00 1.21 -10.14
C LEU A 38 0.73 0.07 -11.12
N THR A 39 -0.48 -0.01 -11.69
CA THR A 39 -0.82 -1.00 -12.71
C THR A 39 0.07 -0.85 -13.94
N LEU A 40 0.29 0.38 -14.42
CA LEU A 40 1.19 0.65 -15.53
C LEU A 40 2.63 0.27 -15.18
N THR A 41 3.10 0.66 -14.00
CA THR A 41 4.46 0.33 -13.52
C THR A 41 4.69 -1.17 -13.44
N VAL A 42 3.75 -1.93 -12.87
CA VAL A 42 3.89 -3.38 -12.68
C VAL A 42 3.77 -4.13 -14.02
N ARG A 43 2.81 -3.76 -14.88
CA ARG A 43 2.62 -4.41 -16.19
C ARG A 43 3.76 -4.12 -17.17
N HIS A 44 4.39 -2.96 -17.05
CA HIS A 44 5.50 -2.54 -17.90
C HIS A 44 6.83 -2.44 -17.15
N ALA A 45 7.01 -3.28 -16.11
CA ALA A 45 8.21 -3.26 -15.26
C ALA A 45 9.53 -3.36 -16.03
N GLY A 46 9.57 -4.09 -17.15
CA GLY A 46 10.77 -4.20 -18.01
C GLY A 46 11.15 -2.91 -18.76
N ARG A 47 10.25 -1.93 -18.85
CA ARG A 47 10.48 -0.61 -19.47
C ARG A 47 10.59 0.51 -18.44
N PHE A 48 10.22 0.25 -17.19
CA PHE A 48 10.26 1.22 -16.11
C PHE A 48 11.62 1.17 -15.42
N ASN A 49 12.35 2.29 -15.40
CA ASN A 49 13.62 2.35 -14.70
C ASN A 49 13.37 2.67 -13.23
N LEU A 50 13.12 1.63 -12.45
CA LEU A 50 12.78 1.75 -11.03
C LEU A 50 13.81 2.59 -10.27
N ARG A 51 15.12 2.39 -10.48
CA ARG A 51 16.17 3.14 -9.75
C ARG A 51 16.17 4.64 -10.06
N ARG A 52 15.80 5.03 -11.26
CA ARG A 52 15.75 6.44 -11.69
C ARG A 52 14.43 7.10 -11.32
N ASP A 53 13.33 6.38 -11.52
CA ASP A 53 11.98 6.96 -11.57
C ASP A 53 11.21 6.76 -10.25
N PHE A 54 11.84 6.15 -9.21
CA PHE A 54 11.17 5.80 -7.96
C PHE A 54 10.58 6.99 -7.20
N ASN A 55 11.34 8.08 -7.02
CA ASN A 55 10.86 9.25 -6.29
C ASN A 55 9.69 9.95 -6.99
N GLY A 56 9.70 9.94 -8.33
CA GLY A 56 8.57 10.40 -9.14
C GLY A 56 7.32 9.56 -8.85
N LEU A 57 7.46 8.23 -8.81
CA LEU A 57 6.37 7.32 -8.47
C LEU A 57 5.87 7.48 -7.02
N LEU A 58 6.78 7.66 -6.06
CA LEU A 58 6.44 7.85 -4.64
C LEU A 58 5.62 9.12 -4.41
N SER A 59 5.87 10.17 -5.18
CA SER A 59 5.09 11.43 -5.08
C SER A 59 3.59 11.22 -5.24
N PHE A 60 3.17 10.19 -5.98
CA PHE A 60 1.77 9.82 -6.16
C PHE A 60 1.32 8.68 -5.24
N THR A 61 2.22 7.74 -4.94
CA THR A 61 1.85 6.44 -4.35
C THR A 61 2.28 6.28 -2.89
N GLY A 62 3.15 7.14 -2.36
CA GLY A 62 3.82 6.96 -1.06
C GLY A 62 2.86 6.79 0.12
N ARG A 63 1.81 7.62 0.18
CA ARG A 63 0.77 7.51 1.22
C ARG A 63 -0.08 6.24 1.12
N HIS A 64 -0.07 5.58 -0.03
CA HIS A 64 -0.92 4.43 -0.33
C HIS A 64 -0.16 3.10 -0.32
N LEU A 65 1.14 3.09 0.02
CA LEU A 65 1.93 1.87 0.02
C LEU A 65 1.38 0.85 1.02
N VAL A 66 1.50 -0.43 0.66
CA VAL A 66 1.12 -1.56 1.49
C VAL A 66 2.31 -2.48 1.64
N TRP A 67 2.84 -2.56 2.85
CA TRP A 67 4.11 -3.18 3.20
C TRP A 67 3.98 -4.68 3.43
N PRO A 68 4.53 -5.55 2.56
CA PRO A 68 4.70 -6.95 2.90
C PRO A 68 5.65 -7.05 4.09
N THR A 69 5.27 -7.78 5.15
CA THR A 69 6.08 -7.87 6.38
C THR A 69 7.53 -8.27 6.08
N ARG A 70 7.76 -9.20 5.13
CA ARG A 70 9.13 -9.61 4.76
C ARG A 70 9.95 -8.49 4.13
N VAL A 71 9.34 -7.63 3.32
CA VAL A 71 10.01 -6.47 2.71
C VAL A 71 10.28 -5.42 3.78
N LEU A 72 9.29 -5.12 4.63
CA LEU A 72 9.45 -4.18 5.74
C LEU A 72 10.59 -4.59 6.68
N GLN A 73 10.67 -5.86 7.07
CA GLN A 73 11.72 -6.36 7.95
C GLN A 73 13.13 -6.20 7.34
N ARG A 74 13.29 -6.45 6.04
CA ARG A 74 14.57 -6.23 5.35
C ARG A 74 14.92 -4.75 5.27
N LEU A 75 13.95 -3.90 4.97
CA LEU A 75 14.13 -2.45 4.97
C LEU A 75 14.52 -1.95 6.36
N ARG A 76 13.88 -2.44 7.43
CA ARG A 76 14.23 -2.10 8.81
C ARG A 76 15.66 -2.50 9.18
N GLY A 77 16.11 -3.67 8.72
CA GLY A 77 17.51 -4.10 8.88
C GLY A 77 18.49 -3.17 8.19
N TYR A 78 18.18 -2.77 6.95
CA TYR A 78 18.95 -1.76 6.21
C TYR A 78 18.98 -0.41 6.95
N LEU A 79 17.84 0.07 7.42
CA LEU A 79 17.73 1.33 8.16
C LEU A 79 18.50 1.30 9.49
N GLY A 80 18.55 0.16 10.18
CA GLY A 80 19.34 0.00 11.40
C GLY A 80 20.84 0.23 11.19
N GLN A 81 21.35 -0.14 10.02
CA GLN A 81 22.73 0.16 9.64
C GLN A 81 22.87 1.61 9.14
N ARG A 82 21.95 2.04 8.27
CA ARG A 82 22.03 3.33 7.58
C ARG A 82 21.79 4.54 8.49
N CYS A 83 20.98 4.37 9.52
CA CYS A 83 20.61 5.40 10.50
C CYS A 83 21.34 5.21 11.84
N ALA A 84 22.41 4.40 11.88
CA ALA A 84 23.20 4.21 13.08
C ALA A 84 23.73 5.56 13.61
N GLY A 85 23.42 5.89 14.86
CA GLY A 85 23.79 7.17 15.47
C GLY A 85 22.90 8.36 15.08
N ASN A 86 21.89 8.20 14.22
CA ASN A 86 20.93 9.26 13.91
C ASN A 86 19.91 9.42 15.04
N GLU A 87 19.84 10.60 15.64
CA GLU A 87 18.93 10.88 16.76
C GLU A 87 17.45 10.77 16.39
N LEU A 88 17.08 11.12 15.14
CA LEU A 88 15.70 11.04 14.66
C LEU A 88 15.16 9.60 14.68
N TRP A 89 16.07 8.63 14.53
CA TRP A 89 15.77 7.21 14.45
C TRP A 89 15.91 6.49 15.79
N ARG A 90 16.16 7.19 16.91
CA ARG A 90 16.39 6.54 18.20
C ARG A 90 15.26 5.58 18.61
N GLY A 91 15.65 4.35 18.92
CA GLY A 91 14.77 3.27 19.40
C GLY A 91 13.90 2.63 18.31
N HIS A 92 14.17 2.88 17.03
CA HIS A 92 13.38 2.33 15.92
C HIS A 92 13.49 0.79 15.81
N ASP A 93 14.58 0.21 16.29
CA ASP A 93 14.93 -1.21 16.27
C ASP A 93 14.08 -2.03 17.24
N ALA A 94 13.70 -1.45 18.38
CA ALA A 94 12.89 -2.10 19.41
C ALA A 94 11.37 -2.07 19.13
N LEU A 95 10.91 -1.30 18.13
CA LEU A 95 9.48 -1.15 17.82
C LEU A 95 8.91 -2.40 17.14
N SER A 96 7.61 -2.68 17.33
CA SER A 96 6.89 -3.61 16.45
C SER A 96 6.78 -3.04 15.03
N ASP A 97 6.33 -3.84 14.05
CA ASP A 97 6.17 -3.37 12.67
C ASP A 97 5.10 -2.30 12.54
N GLU A 98 4.00 -2.45 13.26
CA GLU A 98 2.93 -1.46 13.34
C GLU A 98 3.44 -0.15 13.94
N ALA A 99 4.05 -0.21 15.14
CA ALA A 99 4.56 0.98 15.81
C ALA A 99 5.68 1.68 15.03
N PHE A 100 6.47 0.91 14.27
CA PHE A 100 7.46 1.46 13.36
C PHE A 100 6.81 2.23 12.21
N LEU A 101 5.77 1.69 11.57
CA LEU A 101 5.05 2.37 10.50
C LEU A 101 4.27 3.58 11.03
N ASP A 102 3.67 3.50 12.22
CA ASP A 102 2.98 4.64 12.83
C ASP A 102 3.92 5.82 13.05
N ARG A 103 5.19 5.55 13.42
CA ARG A 103 6.18 6.60 13.70
C ARG A 103 6.96 7.06 12.47
N PHE A 104 7.44 6.13 11.64
CA PHE A 104 8.37 6.40 10.53
C PHE A 104 7.75 6.20 9.15
N GLY A 105 6.52 5.67 9.07
CA GLY A 105 5.78 5.40 7.83
C GLY A 105 4.74 6.45 7.46
N GLN A 106 4.65 7.55 8.20
CA GLN A 106 3.80 8.69 7.85
C GLN A 106 4.33 9.36 6.58
N TRP A 107 3.50 9.46 5.54
CA TRP A 107 3.89 10.15 4.31
C TRP A 107 3.93 11.66 4.51
N SER A 108 5.11 12.26 4.32
CA SER A 108 5.33 13.71 4.31
C SER A 108 6.18 14.16 3.12
N GLY A 109 6.20 13.37 2.04
CA GLY A 109 7.11 13.54 0.91
C GLY A 109 8.41 12.73 1.05
N PRO A 110 9.19 12.60 -0.04
CA PRO A 110 10.40 11.78 -0.08
C PRO A 110 11.64 12.45 0.54
N PHE A 111 11.51 13.66 1.10
CA PHE A 111 12.66 14.47 1.54
C PHE A 111 12.78 14.59 3.07
N SER A 112 11.89 13.95 3.83
CA SER A 112 11.91 14.01 5.30
C SER A 112 12.76 12.87 5.88
N GLU A 113 13.95 13.21 6.38
CA GLU A 113 14.91 12.27 7.02
C GLU A 113 14.32 11.53 8.23
N ALA A 114 13.25 12.05 8.82
CA ALA A 114 12.54 11.41 9.93
C ALA A 114 11.58 10.29 9.47
N THR A 115 11.54 9.97 8.18
CA THR A 115 10.63 8.96 7.62
C THR A 115 11.41 7.93 6.81
N LEU A 116 10.87 6.71 6.73
CA LEU A 116 11.47 5.65 5.92
C LEU A 116 11.53 6.03 4.43
N PHE A 117 10.63 6.90 3.95
CA PHE A 117 10.53 7.27 2.53
C PHE A 117 11.78 7.97 2.01
N PHE A 118 12.47 8.72 2.87
CA PHE A 118 13.73 9.38 2.53
C PHE A 118 14.82 8.42 2.07
N TYR A 119 14.81 7.19 2.60
CA TYR A 119 15.87 6.22 2.36
C TYR A 119 15.53 5.23 1.25
N LEU A 120 14.32 5.29 0.67
CA LEU A 120 13.89 4.26 -0.28
C LEU A 120 14.55 4.39 -1.65
N ASP A 121 14.96 5.60 -2.06
CA ASP A 121 15.66 5.83 -3.33
C ASP A 121 17.11 5.28 -3.30
N GLU A 122 17.71 5.25 -2.12
CA GLU A 122 18.97 4.57 -1.85
C GLU A 122 18.72 3.06 -1.79
N TYR A 123 17.75 2.62 -0.98
CA TYR A 123 17.42 1.20 -0.80
C TYR A 123 17.06 0.47 -2.10
N VAL A 124 16.35 1.13 -3.03
CA VAL A 124 15.97 0.54 -4.33
C VAL A 124 17.18 0.22 -5.21
N LYS A 125 18.33 0.88 -4.99
CA LYS A 125 19.56 0.59 -5.73
C LYS A 125 20.08 -0.80 -5.36
N ASP A 126 20.02 -1.13 -4.07
CA ASP A 126 20.52 -2.39 -3.50
C ASP A 126 19.47 -3.53 -3.58
N ALA A 127 18.21 -3.21 -3.33
CA ALA A 127 17.11 -4.17 -3.24
C ALA A 127 15.94 -3.86 -4.20
N PRO A 128 16.17 -3.78 -5.53
CA PRO A 128 15.11 -3.43 -6.49
C PRO A 128 13.97 -4.45 -6.52
N LYS A 129 14.25 -5.73 -6.23
CA LYS A 129 13.22 -6.79 -6.16
C LYS A 129 12.24 -6.56 -5.00
N ASP A 130 12.71 -6.02 -3.89
CA ASP A 130 11.87 -5.73 -2.73
C ASP A 130 10.93 -4.57 -3.02
N MET A 131 11.43 -3.54 -3.69
CA MET A 131 10.60 -2.43 -4.14
C MET A 131 9.57 -2.86 -5.18
N MET A 132 9.94 -3.72 -6.14
CA MET A 132 8.95 -4.28 -7.06
C MET A 132 7.88 -5.10 -6.34
N ALA A 133 8.25 -5.90 -5.32
CA ALA A 133 7.29 -6.66 -4.53
C ALA A 133 6.36 -5.73 -3.72
N LEU A 134 6.88 -4.63 -3.17
CA LEU A 134 6.10 -3.60 -2.49
C LEU A 134 5.07 -2.96 -3.43
N LEU A 135 5.51 -2.53 -4.62
CA LEU A 135 4.64 -1.89 -5.61
C LEU A 135 3.55 -2.86 -6.11
N ALA A 136 3.91 -4.11 -6.40
CA ALA A 136 2.95 -5.13 -6.82
C ALA A 136 1.92 -5.46 -5.73
N THR A 137 2.37 -5.60 -4.48
CA THR A 137 1.48 -5.84 -3.34
C THR A 137 0.51 -4.67 -3.13
N THR A 138 1.01 -3.44 -3.25
CA THR A 138 0.19 -2.24 -3.17
C THR A 138 -0.86 -2.20 -4.27
N CYS A 139 -0.46 -2.48 -5.52
CA CYS A 139 -1.35 -2.56 -6.67
C CYS A 139 -2.50 -3.57 -6.44
N GLU A 140 -2.18 -4.79 -6.00
CA GLU A 140 -3.18 -5.83 -5.72
C GLU A 140 -4.08 -5.51 -4.52
N HIS A 141 -3.55 -4.79 -3.52
CA HIS A 141 -4.34 -4.36 -2.36
C HIS A 141 -5.36 -3.30 -2.76
N LEU A 142 -4.92 -2.26 -3.49
CA LEU A 142 -5.79 -1.19 -3.96
C LEU A 142 -6.86 -1.71 -4.93
N ASP A 143 -6.51 -2.61 -5.87
CA ASP A 143 -7.49 -3.23 -6.77
C ASP A 143 -8.63 -3.92 -6.00
N ARG A 144 -8.29 -4.70 -4.98
CA ARG A 144 -9.28 -5.40 -4.14
C ARG A 144 -10.13 -4.41 -3.32
N GLN A 145 -9.53 -3.35 -2.80
CA GLN A 145 -10.23 -2.34 -2.01
C GLN A 145 -11.21 -1.54 -2.88
N LEU A 146 -10.75 -1.05 -4.04
CA LEU A 146 -11.55 -0.25 -4.98
C LEU A 146 -12.73 -1.04 -5.57
N LYS A 147 -12.55 -2.32 -5.86
CA LYS A 147 -13.65 -3.20 -6.29
C LYS A 147 -14.77 -3.26 -5.25
N ARG A 148 -14.43 -3.34 -3.96
CA ARG A 148 -15.41 -3.35 -2.87
C ARG A 148 -16.16 -2.01 -2.78
N GLU A 149 -15.45 -0.91 -2.95
CA GLU A 149 -16.05 0.44 -2.88
C GLU A 149 -16.99 0.73 -4.05
N SER A 150 -16.63 0.33 -5.27
CA SER A 150 -17.54 0.39 -6.42
C SER A 150 -18.82 -0.41 -6.16
N THR A 151 -18.71 -1.60 -5.59
CA THR A 151 -19.89 -2.39 -5.18
C THR A 151 -20.73 -1.70 -4.10
N LEU A 152 -20.11 -0.95 -3.18
CA LEU A 152 -20.84 -0.20 -2.15
C LEU A 152 -21.58 1.01 -2.72
N VAL A 153 -20.99 1.74 -3.66
CA VAL A 153 -21.65 2.85 -4.37
C VAL A 153 -22.87 2.35 -5.13
N GLU A 154 -22.73 1.27 -5.91
CA GLU A 154 -23.85 0.66 -6.64
C GLU A 154 -24.98 0.22 -5.69
N LYS A 155 -24.64 -0.39 -4.55
CA LYS A 155 -25.62 -0.80 -3.53
C LYS A 155 -26.31 0.39 -2.88
N ASN A 156 -25.58 1.47 -2.58
CA ASN A 156 -26.14 2.68 -2.00
C ASN A 156 -27.08 3.37 -2.99
N ILE A 157 -26.73 3.44 -4.27
CA ILE A 157 -27.59 3.97 -5.33
C ILE A 157 -28.83 3.09 -5.51
N ALA A 158 -28.71 1.77 -5.45
CA ALA A 158 -29.86 0.86 -5.50
C ALA A 158 -30.78 1.03 -4.27
N ALA A 159 -30.22 1.19 -3.07
CA ALA A 159 -30.96 1.44 -1.84
C ALA A 159 -31.68 2.80 -1.87
N LEU A 160 -30.98 3.86 -2.27
CA LEU A 160 -31.54 5.20 -2.45
C LEU A 160 -32.59 5.21 -3.55
N GLY A 161 -32.37 4.56 -4.68
CA GLY A 161 -33.35 4.44 -5.75
C GLY A 161 -34.59 3.64 -5.35
N THR A 162 -34.49 2.75 -4.36
CA THR A 162 -35.64 2.05 -3.78
C THR A 162 -36.39 2.93 -2.79
N LEU A 163 -35.65 3.64 -1.93
CA LEU A 163 -36.21 4.54 -0.90
C LEU A 163 -36.88 5.78 -1.51
N LEU A 164 -36.30 6.32 -2.58
CA LEU A 164 -36.76 7.51 -3.30
C LEU A 164 -37.68 7.16 -4.49
N GLN A 165 -37.97 5.87 -4.72
CA GLN A 165 -38.74 5.37 -5.87
C GLN A 165 -38.25 5.89 -7.24
N LEU A 166 -36.93 6.06 -7.38
CA LEU A 166 -36.33 6.56 -8.61
C LEU A 166 -36.49 5.57 -9.76
N ASN A 167 -36.83 6.09 -10.93
CA ASN A 167 -36.94 5.33 -12.15
C ASN A 167 -35.54 4.95 -12.70
N PRO A 168 -35.44 4.01 -13.66
CA PRO A 168 -34.14 3.54 -14.18
C PRO A 168 -33.25 4.64 -14.77
N ALA A 169 -33.84 5.70 -15.34
CA ALA A 169 -33.09 6.82 -15.90
C ALA A 169 -32.50 7.72 -14.80
N GLU A 170 -33.24 7.96 -13.72
CA GLU A 170 -32.78 8.73 -12.55
C GLU A 170 -31.67 8.00 -11.79
N ARG A 171 -31.77 6.67 -11.69
CA ARG A 171 -30.69 5.83 -11.12
C ARG A 171 -29.41 5.89 -11.94
N ALA A 172 -29.52 5.97 -13.27
CA ALA A 172 -28.37 6.09 -14.16
C ALA A 172 -27.66 7.44 -14.02
N ILE A 173 -28.38 8.51 -13.68
CA ILE A 173 -27.80 9.84 -13.42
C ILE A 173 -26.93 9.82 -12.15
N LEU A 174 -27.29 9.03 -11.12
CA LEU A 174 -26.50 8.93 -9.88
C LEU A 174 -25.18 8.12 -10.04
N LEU A 175 -25.00 7.43 -11.17
CA LEU A 175 -23.79 6.66 -11.48
C LEU A 175 -22.71 7.50 -12.20
N TYR A 176 -23.02 8.74 -12.58
CA TYR A 176 -22.16 9.68 -13.32
C TYR A 176 -21.89 10.94 -12.49
#